data_AF-A0A2H9MWC5-F1
#
_entry.id   AF-A0A2H9MWC5-F1
#
_cell.length_a   1.000
_cell.length_b   1.000
_cell.length_c   1.000
_cell.angle_alpha   90.00
_cell.angle_beta   90.00
_cell.angle_gamma   90.00
#
_symmetry.space_group_name_H-M   'P 1'
#
loop_
_entity.id
_entity.type
_entity.pdbx_description
1 polymer ?
#
loop_
_entity_poly.entity_id
_entity_poly.type
_entity_poly.pdbx_seq_one_letter_code
_entity_poly.pdbx_strand_id
1 'polypeptide(L)'
;MENRILVDIGRAAGAPKDKGAGIIFNKKIWDIVEKGELLFTIYAEKAYKLEHVKSILSIQQSIGVGKKSDMLIHTIKESPTVERTFVIDR
;
A
#
# COMPACT_ATOMS: atom_id res chain seq x y z
N MET A 1 2.61 0.14 0.14
CA MET A 1 1.35 -0.11 -0.57
C MET A 1 1.72 -0.79 -1.87
N GLU A 2 1.19 -1.98 -2.12
CA GLU A 2 1.53 -2.76 -3.32
C GLU A 2 0.43 -2.61 -4.36
N ASN A 3 0.70 -1.81 -5.40
CA ASN A 3 -0.31 -1.46 -6.40
C ASN A 3 -0.79 -2.68 -7.20
N ARG A 4 0.08 -3.68 -7.42
CA ARG A 4 -0.28 -4.90 -8.16
C ARG A 4 -1.41 -5.66 -7.47
N ILE A 5 -1.29 -5.86 -6.16
CA ILE A 5 -2.29 -6.53 -5.34
C ILE A 5 -3.61 -5.77 -5.35
N LEU A 6 -3.57 -4.43 -5.28
CA LEU A 6 -4.78 -3.59 -5.32
C LEU A 6 -5.52 -3.70 -6.65
N VAL A 7 -4.80 -3.73 -7.77
CA VAL A 7 -5.42 -3.92 -9.09
C VAL A 7 -6.07 -5.31 -9.18
N ASP A 8 -5.40 -6.35 -8.67
CA ASP A 8 -5.94 -7.70 -8.68
C ASP A 8 -7.18 -7.84 -7.77
N ILE A 9 -7.19 -7.18 -6.61
CA ILE A 9 -8.37 -7.07 -5.76
C ILE A 9 -9.52 -6.37 -6.49
N GLY A 10 -9.26 -5.27 -7.20
CA GLY A 10 -10.28 -4.56 -7.98
C GLY A 10 -10.88 -5.44 -9.09
N ARG A 11 -10.03 -6.21 -9.78
CA ARG A 11 -10.48 -7.19 -10.79
C ARG A 11 -11.29 -8.32 -10.18
N ALA A 12 -10.84 -8.86 -9.05
CA ALA A 12 -11.54 -9.91 -8.32
C ALA A 12 -12.92 -9.43 -7.84
N ALA A 13 -13.02 -8.17 -7.39
CA ALA A 13 -14.29 -7.53 -7.02
C ALA A 13 -15.27 -7.41 -8.18
N GLY A 14 -14.77 -7.32 -9.43
CA GLY A 14 -15.56 -7.31 -10.65
C GLY A 14 -15.27 -6.14 -11.60
N ALA A 15 -14.36 -5.23 -11.25
CA ALA A 15 -13.99 -4.11 -12.11
C ALA A 15 -13.18 -4.61 -13.33
N PRO A 16 -13.38 -4.03 -14.54
CA PRO A 16 -14.25 -2.90 -14.88
C PRO A 16 -15.66 -3.29 -15.34
N LYS A 17 -15.97 -4.59 -15.40
CA LYS A 17 -17.24 -5.09 -15.98
C LYS A 17 -18.45 -4.73 -15.11
N ASP A 18 -18.29 -4.88 -13.80
CA ASP A 18 -19.28 -4.45 -12.81
C ASP A 18 -18.93 -3.01 -12.41
N LYS A 19 -19.76 -2.04 -12.81
CA LYS A 19 -19.46 -0.61 -12.60
C LYS A 19 -19.56 -0.21 -11.13
N GLY A 20 -20.36 -0.93 -10.34
CA GLY A 20 -20.43 -0.77 -8.89
C GLY A 20 -19.28 -1.46 -8.15
N ALA A 21 -18.44 -2.25 -8.83
CA ALA A 21 -17.29 -2.90 -8.21
C ALA A 21 -16.04 -2.02 -8.26
N GLY A 22 -15.29 -2.00 -7.15
CA GLY A 22 -14.08 -1.18 -7.06
C GLY A 22 -13.54 -1.06 -5.64
N ILE A 23 -12.55 -0.17 -5.48
CA ILE A 23 -11.89 0.11 -4.20
C ILE A 23 -11.95 1.61 -3.95
N ILE A 24 -12.41 2.00 -2.76
CA ILE A 24 -12.38 3.37 -2.26
C ILE A 24 -11.33 3.45 -1.15
N PHE A 25 -10.36 4.34 -1.30
CA PHE A 25 -9.37 4.60 -0.27
C PHE A 25 -9.84 5.74 0.63
N ASN A 26 -9.98 5.45 1.93
CA ASN A 26 -10.30 6.46 2.93
C ASN A 26 -9.03 7.11 3.51
N LYS A 27 -7.90 6.41 3.39
CA LYS A 27 -6.57 6.86 3.83
C LYS A 27 -5.56 6.74 2.71
N LYS A 28 -4.67 7.73 2.62
CA LYS A 28 -3.55 7.76 1.70
C LYS A 28 -2.28 7.23 2.35
N ILE A 29 -1.28 6.98 1.51
CA ILE A 29 0.09 6.77 1.96
C ILE A 29 0.56 8.01 2.75
N TRP A 30 1.17 7.77 3.91
CA TRP A 30 1.58 8.77 4.93
C TRP A 30 0.48 9.33 5.85
N ASP A 31 -0.78 8.92 5.70
CA ASP A 31 -1.80 9.33 6.67
C ASP A 31 -1.58 8.62 8.01
N ILE A 32 -1.80 9.36 9.10
CA ILE A 32 -1.85 8.80 10.45
C ILE A 32 -3.18 8.05 10.57
N VAL A 33 -3.09 6.82 11.06
CA VAL A 33 -4.23 5.92 11.23
C VAL A 33 -4.27 5.40 12.66
N GLU A 34 -5.47 5.38 13.23
CA GLU A 34 -5.71 4.79 14.56
C GLU A 34 -6.17 3.34 14.46
N LYS A 35 -6.01 2.58 15.55
CA LYS A 35 -6.43 1.19 15.59
C LYS A 35 -7.96 1.11 15.46
N GLY A 36 -8.43 0.41 14.43
CA GLY A 36 -9.86 0.27 14.12
C GLY A 36 -10.36 1.27 13.07
N GLU A 37 -9.49 2.16 12.58
CA GLU A 37 -9.85 3.08 11.52
C GLU A 37 -9.89 2.40 10.15
N LEU A 38 -10.83 2.81 9.31
CA LEU A 38 -11.06 2.21 8.00
C LEU A 38 -10.00 2.72 7.00
N LEU A 39 -9.17 1.81 6.47
CA LEU A 39 -8.13 2.17 5.49
C LEU A 39 -8.70 2.33 4.07
N PHE A 40 -9.48 1.33 3.64
CA PHE A 40 -10.13 1.28 2.34
C PHE A 40 -11.38 0.41 2.40
N THR A 41 -12.29 0.62 1.45
CA THR A 41 -13.54 -0.10 1.31
C THR A 41 -13.59 -0.74 -0.07
N ILE A 42 -13.93 -2.02 -0.13
CA ILE A 42 -14.12 -2.75 -1.39
C ILE A 42 -15.61 -2.88 -1.66
N TYR A 43 -16.00 -2.57 -2.88
CA TYR A 43 -17.35 -2.77 -3.38
C TYR A 43 -17.34 -3.88 -4.42
N ALA A 44 -18.32 -4.78 -4.33
CA ALA A 44 -18.55 -5.84 -5.30
C ALA A 44 -20.07 -6.00 -5.46
N GLU A 45 -20.56 -6.12 -6.69
CA GLU A 45 -22.00 -6.28 -6.96
C GLU A 45 -22.51 -7.68 -6.58
N LYS A 46 -21.61 -8.66 -6.45
CA LYS A 46 -21.96 -10.06 -6.19
C LYS A 46 -21.22 -10.60 -4.98
N ALA A 47 -21.94 -11.29 -4.10
CA ALA A 47 -21.40 -11.83 -2.85
C ALA A 47 -20.20 -12.78 -3.07
N TYR A 48 -20.25 -13.66 -4.08
CA TYR A 48 -19.15 -14.59 -4.34
C TYR A 48 -17.84 -13.90 -4.74
N LYS A 49 -17.91 -12.71 -5.36
CA LYS A 49 -16.74 -11.90 -5.70
C LYS A 49 -16.12 -11.27 -4.45
N LEU A 50 -16.97 -10.83 -3.52
CA LEU A 50 -16.52 -10.32 -2.24
C LEU A 50 -15.80 -11.41 -1.42
N GLU A 51 -16.32 -12.63 -1.41
CA GLU A 51 -15.65 -13.77 -0.75
C GLU A 51 -14.30 -14.10 -1.37
N HIS A 52 -14.18 -14.03 -2.70
CA HIS A 52 -12.89 -14.17 -3.38
C HIS A 52 -11.91 -13.05 -2.98
N VAL A 53 -12.37 -11.81 -2.87
CA VAL A 53 -11.49 -10.72 -2.40
C VAL A 53 -11.01 -10.96 -0.96
N LYS A 54 -11.88 -11.47 -0.08
CA LYS A 54 -11.49 -11.82 1.30
C LYS A 54 -10.39 -12.88 1.33
N SER A 55 -10.44 -13.88 0.44
CA SER A 55 -9.39 -14.91 0.38
C SER A 55 -8.05 -14.37 -0.12
N ILE A 56 -8.05 -13.39 -1.04
CA ILE A 56 -6.81 -12.73 -1.48
C ILE A 56 -6.20 -11.92 -0.32
N LEU A 57 -7.03 -11.17 0.41
CA LEU A 57 -6.59 -10.35 1.54
C LEU A 57 -6.08 -11.16 2.73
N SER A 58 -6.56 -12.40 2.94
CA SER A 58 -6.04 -13.25 4.01
C SER A 58 -4.64 -13.80 3.71
N ILE A 59 -4.28 -13.91 2.43
CA ILE A 59 -2.98 -14.42 1.98
C ILE A 59 -1.97 -13.28 1.82
N GLN A 60 -2.41 -12.10 1.36
CA GLN A 60 -1.55 -11.01 0.96
C GLN A 60 -1.94 -9.68 1.59
N GLN A 61 -0.96 -8.97 2.15
CA GLN A 61 -1.16 -7.65 2.74
C GLN A 61 -0.90 -6.54 1.71
N SER A 62 -1.95 -5.81 1.33
CA SER A 62 -1.89 -4.71 0.35
C SER A 62 -1.39 -3.37 0.94
N ILE A 63 -1.65 -3.13 2.22
CA ILE A 63 -1.27 -1.93 2.97
C ILE A 63 -0.58 -2.33 4.29
N GLY A 64 0.64 -1.84 4.49
CA GLY A 64 1.35 -1.93 5.77
C GLY A 64 1.04 -0.71 6.63
N VAL A 65 0.74 -0.95 7.92
CA VAL A 65 0.61 0.09 8.94
C VAL A 65 1.78 -0.09 9.90
N GLY A 66 2.55 0.98 10.14
CA GLY A 66 3.76 0.95 10.97
C GLY A 66 4.08 2.34 11.51
N LYS A 67 5.14 2.45 12.31
CA LYS A 67 5.63 3.75 12.79
C LYS A 67 6.26 4.53 11.61
N LYS A 68 6.42 5.86 11.74
CA LYS A 68 7.09 6.69 10.71
C LYS A 68 8.45 6.14 10.28
N SER A 69 9.18 5.52 11.21
CA SER A 69 10.47 4.85 10.98
C SER A 69 10.36 3.56 10.15
N ASP A 70 9.22 2.87 10.18
CA ASP A 70 8.96 1.62 9.46
C ASP A 70 8.53 1.87 8.00
N MET A 71 8.18 3.12 7.64
CA MET A 71 7.79 3.52 6.28
C MET A 71 8.99 3.79 5.35
N LEU A 72 10.22 3.77 5.86
CA LEU A 72 11.44 3.82 5.05
C LEU A 72 11.58 2.49 4.30
N ILE A 73 11.37 2.51 2.99
CA ILE A 73 11.52 1.35 2.08
C ILE A 73 12.95 0.77 2.13
N HIS A 74 13.91 1.58 2.60
CA HIS A 74 15.27 1.17 2.90
C HIS A 74 15.75 2.01 4.09
N THR A 75 16.19 1.37 5.20
CA THR A 75 17.13 2.03 6.10
C THR A 75 18.37 2.32 5.26
N ILE A 76 18.64 3.59 4.95
CA ILE A 76 19.97 3.99 4.48
C ILE A 76 20.90 3.72 5.65
N LYS A 77 21.54 2.55 5.65
CA LYS A 77 22.38 2.08 6.75
C LYS A 77 23.72 2.82 6.81
N GLU A 78 24.05 3.61 5.79
CA GLU A 78 25.26 4.42 5.75
C GLU A 78 24.92 5.78 5.17
N SER A 79 25.03 6.83 5.98
CA SER A 79 25.25 8.17 5.45
C SER A 79 26.50 8.10 4.57
N PRO A 80 26.47 8.54 3.31
CA PRO A 80 27.70 8.67 2.55
C PRO A 80 28.55 9.69 3.29
N THR A 81 29.58 9.23 4.01
CA THR A 81 30.63 10.11 4.48
C THR A 81 31.29 10.65 3.23
N VAL A 82 30.87 11.85 2.80
CA VAL A 82 31.58 12.55 1.75
C VAL A 82 32.89 12.95 2.39
N GLU A 83 33.90 12.08 2.30
CA GLU A 83 35.29 12.49 2.44
C GLU A 83 35.54 13.45 1.29
N ARG A 84 35.29 14.73 1.55
CA ARG A 84 35.79 15.79 0.69
C ARG A 84 37.29 15.70 0.83
N THR A 85 37.93 15.01 -0.10
CA THR A 85 39.35 15.23 -0.36
C THR A 85 39.45 16.68 -0.79
N PHE A 86 39.73 17.55 0.18
CA PHE A 86 40.14 18.92 -0.09
C PHE A 86 41.48 18.82 -0.80
N VAL A 87 41.45 18.72 -2.12
CA VAL A 87 42.62 18.98 -2.93
C VAL A 87 42.77 20.49 -2.92
N ILE A 88 43.68 20.97 -2.08
CA ILE A 88 44.13 22.35 -2.12
C ILE A 88 45.00 22.46 -3.37
N ASP A 89 44.43 22.99 -4.44
CA ASP A 89 45.21 23.38 -5.62
C ASP A 89 46.02 24.62 -5.24
N ARG A 90 47.34 24.55 -5.46
CA ARG A 90 48.31 25.60 -5.11
C ARG A 90 48.74 26.35 -6.36
#